data_AF-A0A972CR00-F1
#
_entry.id   AF-A0A972CR00-F1
#
_cell.length_a   1.000
_cell.length_b   1.000
_cell.length_c   1.000
_cell.angle_alpha   90.00
_cell.angle_beta   90.00
_cell.angle_gamma   90.00
#
_symmetry.space_group_name_H-M   'P 1'
#
loop_
_entity.id
_entity.type
_entity.pdbx_description
1 polymer ?
#
loop_
_entity_poly.entity_id
_entity_poly.type
_entity_poly.pdbx_seq_one_letter_code
_entity_poly.pdbx_strand_id
1 'polypeptide(L)'
;MNGPYFFDLPGIDPDQLSPAVWAYVGDAVYELFIRHHVVTGGPDKTKNLHHKAVSRVRASFQAEMVNKMLPFLNDSELGIIKRGRNVKSGHVPTGSDSITYRYSTAFEALIGYLYLKGQRERLAEILAKTVELSAADG
;
A
#
# COMPACT_ATOMS: atom_id res chain seq x y z
N MET A 1 -22.77 -10.10 18.38
CA MET A 1 -21.37 -10.40 18.03
C MET A 1 -21.32 -10.83 16.57
N ASN A 2 -20.27 -10.37 15.88
CA ASN A 2 -19.70 -10.86 14.62
C ASN A 2 -20.37 -10.40 13.31
N GLY A 3 -20.03 -9.17 12.90
CA GLY A 3 -19.89 -8.86 11.48
C GLY A 3 -18.78 -9.74 10.87
N PRO A 4 -18.74 -9.90 9.53
CA PRO A 4 -17.79 -10.80 8.89
C PRO A 4 -16.34 -10.42 9.24
N TYR A 5 -15.59 -11.40 9.73
CA TYR A 5 -14.16 -11.36 10.11
C TYR A 5 -13.19 -10.77 9.06
N PHE A 6 -13.69 -10.38 7.90
CA PHE A 6 -12.89 -9.82 6.82
C PHE A 6 -12.50 -8.35 7.05
N PHE A 7 -13.34 -7.59 7.75
CA PHE A 7 -13.12 -6.16 8.02
C PHE A 7 -13.19 -5.78 9.49
N ASP A 8 -13.75 -6.66 10.32
CA ASP A 8 -13.82 -6.48 11.77
C ASP A 8 -12.77 -7.39 12.40
N LEU A 9 -11.72 -6.80 12.97
CA LEU A 9 -10.69 -7.52 13.75
C LEU A 9 -11.00 -7.35 15.25
N PRO A 10 -11.92 -8.15 15.81
CA PRO A 10 -12.27 -8.01 17.22
C PRO A 10 -11.03 -8.23 18.09
N GLY A 11 -10.71 -7.24 18.93
CA GLY A 11 -9.65 -7.34 19.93
C GLY A 11 -8.27 -6.82 19.50
N ILE A 12 -8.12 -6.22 18.31
CA ILE A 12 -6.89 -5.55 17.90
C ILE A 12 -7.18 -4.06 17.69
N ASP A 13 -6.47 -3.20 18.41
CA ASP A 13 -6.45 -1.76 18.13
C ASP A 13 -5.35 -1.47 17.09
N PRO A 14 -5.70 -1.07 15.86
CA PRO A 14 -4.71 -0.77 14.82
C PRO A 14 -3.72 0.31 15.23
N ASP A 15 -4.09 1.21 16.14
CA ASP A 15 -3.22 2.30 16.62
C ASP A 15 -2.06 1.77 17.50
N GLN A 16 -2.19 0.56 18.06
CA GLN A 16 -1.16 -0.10 18.88
C GLN A 16 -0.23 -1.03 18.08
N LEU A 17 -0.56 -1.30 16.81
CA LEU A 17 0.26 -2.18 15.97
C LEU A 17 1.53 -1.48 15.50
N SER A 18 2.57 -2.26 15.25
CA SER A 18 3.81 -1.71 14.69
C SER A 18 3.64 -1.39 13.20
N PRO A 19 4.40 -0.42 12.67
CA PRO A 19 4.32 -0.10 11.24
C PRO A 19 4.71 -1.28 10.32
N ALA A 20 5.51 -2.22 10.82
CA ALA A 20 5.83 -3.45 10.09
C ALA A 20 4.60 -4.37 9.95
N VAL A 21 3.75 -4.44 10.98
CA VAL A 21 2.49 -5.20 10.91
C VAL A 21 1.50 -4.53 9.97
N TRP A 22 1.41 -3.20 9.97
CA TRP A 22 0.61 -2.48 8.98
C TRP A 22 1.10 -2.79 7.56
N ALA A 23 2.42 -2.69 7.30
CA ALA A 23 2.98 -2.96 6.00
C ALA A 23 2.71 -4.40 5.52
N TYR A 24 2.83 -5.38 6.42
CA TYR A 24 2.53 -6.78 6.11
C TYR A 24 1.10 -6.97 5.57
N VAL A 25 0.10 -6.33 6.19
CA VAL A 25 -1.30 -6.40 5.71
C VAL A 25 -1.49 -5.56 4.45
N GLY A 26 -0.89 -4.37 4.41
CA GLY A 26 -1.03 -3.44 3.30
C GLY A 26 -0.46 -3.95 1.98
N ASP A 27 0.65 -4.71 2.02
CA ASP A 27 1.21 -5.37 0.83
C ASP A 27 0.17 -6.29 0.16
N ALA A 28 -0.49 -7.14 0.96
CA ALA A 28 -1.54 -8.04 0.44
C ALA A 28 -2.75 -7.28 -0.11
N VAL A 29 -3.17 -6.21 0.56
CA VAL A 29 -4.31 -5.36 0.11
C VAL A 29 -3.96 -4.66 -1.20
N TYR A 30 -2.76 -4.10 -1.31
CA TYR A 30 -2.29 -3.42 -2.51
C TYR A 30 -2.13 -4.38 -3.71
N GLU A 31 -1.52 -5.55 -3.48
CA GLU A 31 -1.38 -6.61 -4.49
C GLU A 31 -2.74 -7.01 -5.06
N LEU A 32 -3.74 -7.24 -4.19
CA LEU A 32 -5.08 -7.61 -4.62
C LEU A 32 -5.75 -6.49 -5.42
N PHE A 33 -5.63 -5.24 -4.97
CA PHE A 33 -6.16 -4.09 -5.68
C PHE A 33 -5.54 -3.96 -7.09
N ILE A 34 -4.22 -4.07 -7.22
CA ILE A 34 -3.55 -3.99 -8.52
C ILE A 34 -3.97 -5.14 -9.43
N ARG A 35 -4.06 -6.37 -8.90
CA ARG A 35 -4.57 -7.53 -9.67
C ARG A 35 -5.99 -7.31 -10.16
N HIS A 36 -6.86 -6.76 -9.32
CA HIS A 36 -8.20 -6.39 -9.73
C HIS A 36 -8.17 -5.33 -10.84
N HIS A 37 -7.39 -4.25 -10.66
CA HIS A 37 -7.27 -3.19 -11.64
C HIS A 37 -6.78 -3.69 -13.01
N VAL A 38 -5.73 -4.52 -13.07
CA VAL A 38 -5.22 -5.01 -14.37
C VAL A 38 -6.22 -5.92 -15.10
N VAL A 39 -7.10 -6.60 -14.38
CA VAL A 39 -8.18 -7.42 -14.97
C VAL A 39 -9.31 -6.54 -15.52
N THR A 40 -9.56 -5.36 -14.94
CA THR A 40 -10.58 -4.43 -15.47
C THR A 40 -10.25 -3.90 -16.87
N GLY A 41 -8.99 -4.00 -17.31
CA GLY A 41 -8.57 -3.68 -18.68
C GLY A 41 -9.06 -4.65 -19.76
N GLY A 42 -9.81 -5.69 -19.40
CA GLY A 42 -10.39 -6.68 -20.30
C GLY A 42 -9.68 -8.05 -20.29
N PRO A 43 -10.23 -9.05 -21.00
CA PRO A 43 -9.66 -10.39 -21.06
C PRO A 43 -8.22 -10.40 -21.58
N ASP A 44 -7.32 -11.06 -20.86
CA ASP A 44 -5.91 -11.22 -21.24
C ASP A 44 -5.38 -12.56 -20.69
N LYS A 45 -4.21 -13.00 -21.15
CA LYS A 45 -3.55 -14.20 -20.65
C LYS A 45 -3.00 -13.94 -19.25
N THR A 46 -3.10 -14.92 -18.35
CA THR A 46 -2.60 -14.83 -16.96
C THR A 46 -1.15 -14.36 -16.88
N LYS A 47 -0.28 -14.78 -17.82
CA LYS A 47 1.12 -14.32 -17.89
C LYS A 47 1.23 -12.81 -18.08
N ASN A 48 0.41 -12.24 -18.96
CA ASN A 48 0.41 -10.80 -19.23
C ASN A 48 -0.16 -10.01 -18.04
N LEU A 49 -1.23 -10.51 -17.42
CA LEU A 49 -1.80 -9.94 -16.20
C LEU A 49 -0.77 -9.92 -15.05
N HIS A 50 -0.04 -11.02 -14.87
CA HIS A 50 1.04 -11.10 -13.89
C HIS A 50 2.14 -10.07 -14.17
N HIS A 51 2.62 -9.96 -15.40
CA HIS A 51 3.64 -8.94 -15.75
C HIS A 51 3.15 -7.51 -15.50
N LYS A 52 1.89 -7.20 -15.85
CA LYS A 52 1.27 -5.89 -15.59
C LYS A 52 1.13 -5.60 -14.09
N ALA A 53 0.82 -6.61 -13.28
CA ALA A 53 0.74 -6.47 -11.83
C ALA A 53 2.13 -6.24 -11.22
N VAL A 54 3.11 -7.09 -11.54
CA VAL A 54 4.49 -7.02 -11.02
C VAL A 54 5.13 -5.65 -11.26
N SER A 55 4.91 -5.04 -12.42
CA SER A 55 5.48 -3.71 -12.72
C SER A 55 4.94 -2.60 -11.82
N ARG A 56 3.75 -2.80 -11.23
CA ARG A 56 3.03 -1.85 -10.35
C ARG A 56 3.12 -2.19 -8.86
N VAL A 57 3.55 -3.41 -8.50
CA VAL A 57 3.71 -3.83 -7.09
C VAL A 57 5.17 -3.83 -6.61
N ARG A 58 6.13 -3.68 -7.53
CA ARG A 58 7.56 -3.55 -7.17
C ARG A 58 7.83 -2.31 -6.31
N ALA A 59 8.79 -2.43 -5.40
CA ALA A 59 9.13 -1.39 -4.43
C ALA A 59 9.48 -0.02 -5.04
N SER A 60 10.14 0.00 -6.21
CA SER A 60 10.46 1.25 -6.91
C SER A 60 9.22 2.01 -7.36
N PHE A 61 8.22 1.30 -7.88
CA PHE A 61 6.96 1.91 -8.28
C PHE A 61 6.18 2.42 -7.07
N GLN A 62 6.10 1.61 -6.00
CA GLN A 62 5.43 2.02 -4.76
C GLN A 62 6.10 3.25 -4.13
N ALA A 63 7.43 3.30 -4.12
CA ALA A 63 8.20 4.44 -3.63
C ALA A 63 7.95 5.72 -4.46
N GLU A 64 7.81 5.59 -5.77
CA GLU A 64 7.44 6.71 -6.64
C GLU A 64 6.01 7.19 -6.33
N MET A 65 5.05 6.26 -6.26
CA MET A 65 3.64 6.58 -6.02
C MET A 65 3.43 7.25 -4.67
N VAL A 66 4.09 6.79 -3.59
CA VAL A 66 3.95 7.43 -2.28
C VAL A 66 4.48 8.85 -2.27
N ASN A 67 5.57 9.15 -3.00
CA ASN A 67 6.08 10.50 -3.11
C ASN A 67 5.09 11.43 -3.83
N LYS A 68 4.46 10.93 -4.91
CA LYS A 68 3.38 11.64 -5.61
C LYS A 68 2.12 11.77 -4.77
N MET A 69 1.86 10.83 -3.86
CA MET A 69 0.70 10.81 -2.98
C MET A 69 0.79 11.85 -1.84
N LEU A 70 1.99 12.24 -1.41
CA LEU A 70 2.20 13.08 -0.21
C LEU A 70 1.28 14.34 -0.14
N PRO A 71 1.05 15.10 -1.23
CA PRO A 71 0.19 16.29 -1.19
C PRO A 71 -1.29 16.00 -0.95
N PHE A 72 -1.72 14.74 -1.11
CA PHE A 72 -3.10 14.29 -0.94
C PHE A 72 -3.37 13.66 0.43
N LEU A 73 -2.34 13.56 1.28
CA LEU A 73 -2.44 12.95 2.60
C LEU A 73 -2.73 14.01 3.67
N ASN A 74 -3.52 13.63 4.67
CA ASN A 74 -3.71 14.46 5.87
C ASN A 74 -2.57 14.25 6.89
N ASP A 75 -2.53 15.06 7.95
CA ASP A 75 -1.47 15.03 8.96
C ASP A 75 -1.33 13.67 9.66
N SER A 76 -2.45 12.99 9.92
CA SER A 76 -2.45 11.66 10.55
C SER A 76 -1.78 10.64 9.62
N GLU A 77 -2.15 10.65 8.35
CA GLU A 77 -1.60 9.77 7.31
C GLU A 77 -0.12 10.04 7.05
N LEU A 78 0.29 11.31 7.02
CA LEU A 78 1.70 11.70 6.97
C LEU A 78 2.48 11.16 8.18
N GLY A 79 1.84 11.13 9.36
CA GLY A 79 2.35 10.46 10.55
C GLY A 79 2.60 8.97 10.32
N ILE A 80 1.66 8.26 9.69
CA ILE A 80 1.83 6.84 9.33
C ILE A 80 3.00 6.65 8.38
N ILE A 81 3.08 7.45 7.32
CA ILE A 81 4.19 7.41 6.34
C ILE A 81 5.53 7.58 7.06
N LYS A 82 5.64 8.58 7.96
CA LYS A 82 6.87 8.82 8.72
C LYS A 82 7.25 7.61 9.59
N ARG A 83 6.27 6.96 10.23
CA ARG A 83 6.52 5.75 11.04
C ARG A 83 6.94 4.56 10.18
N GLY A 84 6.25 4.32 9.05
CA GLY A 84 6.58 3.25 8.11
C GLY A 84 7.98 3.39 7.50
N ARG A 85 8.40 4.62 7.18
CA ARG A 85 9.78 4.90 6.74
C ARG A 85 10.85 4.53 7.76
N ASN A 86 10.51 4.42 9.04
CA ASN A 86 11.46 4.12 10.10
C ASN A 86 11.46 2.64 10.52
N VAL A 87 10.71 1.79 9.81
CA VAL A 87 10.80 0.34 9.98
C VAL A 87 12.21 -0.12 9.63
N LYS A 88 12.90 -0.70 10.61
CA LYS A 88 14.22 -1.32 10.41
C LYS A 88 14.00 -2.75 9.96
N SER A 89 14.15 -3.03 8.66
CA SER A 89 14.17 -4.41 8.17
C SER A 89 15.52 -5.04 8.52
N GLY A 90 15.55 -6.30 8.95
CA GLY A 90 16.80 -7.02 9.24
C GLY A 90 17.73 -7.18 8.01
N HIS A 91 17.19 -6.98 6.80
CA HIS A 91 17.90 -7.02 5.52
C HIS A 91 17.58 -5.78 4.67
N VAL A 92 17.89 -4.57 5.14
CA VAL A 92 17.81 -3.36 4.29
C VAL A 92 19.02 -3.34 3.34
N PRO A 93 18.82 -3.30 2.01
CA PRO A 93 19.92 -3.14 1.06
C PRO A 93 20.63 -1.78 1.26
N THR A 94 21.95 -1.74 1.15
CA THR A 94 22.71 -0.48 1.30
C THR A 94 22.58 0.42 0.07
N GLY A 95 22.44 1.74 0.25
CA GLY A 95 22.44 2.73 -0.86
C GLY A 95 21.07 3.25 -1.25
N SER A 96 20.86 3.59 -2.53
CA SER A 96 19.58 4.11 -3.07
C SER A 96 18.41 3.17 -2.82
N ASP A 97 18.68 1.87 -2.82
CA ASP A 97 17.70 0.81 -2.57
C ASP A 97 17.13 0.89 -1.14
N SER A 98 17.90 1.39 -0.17
CA SER A 98 17.40 1.62 1.19
C SER A 98 16.29 2.67 1.25
N ILE A 99 16.41 3.74 0.45
CA ILE A 99 15.43 4.83 0.43
C ILE A 99 14.16 4.33 -0.26
N THR A 100 14.31 3.70 -1.42
CA THR A 100 13.21 3.08 -2.16
C THR A 100 12.43 2.10 -1.29
N TYR A 101 13.14 1.19 -0.61
CA TYR A 101 12.50 0.20 0.27
C TYR A 101 11.73 0.86 1.41
N ARG A 102 12.33 1.86 2.08
CA ARG A 102 11.66 2.60 3.17
C ARG A 102 10.40 3.33 2.73
N TYR A 103 10.37 3.86 1.51
CA TYR A 103 9.17 4.51 0.97
C TYR A 103 8.11 3.50 0.54
N SER A 104 8.49 2.37 -0.07
CA SER A 104 7.55 1.26 -0.36
C SER A 104 6.89 0.75 0.92
N THR A 105 7.68 0.43 1.95
CA THR A 105 7.16 -0.04 3.25
C THR A 105 6.28 1.00 3.92
N ALA A 106 6.59 2.29 3.77
CA ALA A 106 5.73 3.35 4.28
C ALA A 106 4.37 3.40 3.59
N PHE A 107 4.35 3.14 2.28
CA PHE A 107 3.13 3.09 1.51
C PHE A 107 2.25 1.90 1.90
N GLU A 108 2.85 0.70 1.98
CA GLU A 108 2.20 -0.51 2.49
C GLU A 108 1.66 -0.26 3.90
N ALA A 109 2.42 0.40 4.78
CA ALA A 109 1.97 0.72 6.13
C ALA A 109 0.73 1.63 6.15
N LEU A 110 0.64 2.62 5.27
CA LEU A 110 -0.57 3.46 5.15
C LEU A 110 -1.79 2.64 4.72
N ILE A 111 -1.63 1.82 3.67
CA ILE A 111 -2.71 0.97 3.15
C ILE A 111 -3.20 0.01 4.23
N GLY A 112 -2.28 -0.70 4.88
CA GLY A 112 -2.61 -1.64 5.93
C GLY A 112 -3.26 -0.96 7.13
N TYR A 113 -2.77 0.20 7.56
CA TYR A 113 -3.39 0.96 8.65
C TYR A 113 -4.85 1.31 8.33
N LEU A 114 -5.12 1.90 7.17
CA LEU A 114 -6.48 2.28 6.75
C LEU A 114 -7.41 1.05 6.65
N TYR A 115 -6.90 -0.06 6.11
CA TYR A 115 -7.62 -1.33 6.04
C TYR A 115 -8.00 -1.84 7.42
N LEU A 116 -7.03 -1.91 8.34
CA LEU A 116 -7.21 -2.42 9.70
C LEU A 116 -8.11 -1.51 10.54
N LYS A 117 -8.09 -0.19 10.30
CA LYS A 117 -9.01 0.78 10.90
C LYS A 117 -10.44 0.72 10.36
N GLY A 118 -10.71 -0.09 9.33
CA GLY A 118 -12.00 -0.14 8.66
C GLY A 118 -12.35 1.13 7.88
N GLN A 119 -11.38 2.00 7.58
CA GLN A 119 -11.56 3.26 6.85
C GLN A 119 -11.66 3.01 5.34
N ARG A 120 -12.71 2.28 4.93
CA ARG A 120 -12.88 1.73 3.58
C ARG A 120 -12.94 2.80 2.48
N GLU A 121 -13.67 3.89 2.71
CA GLU A 121 -13.81 4.99 1.75
C GLU A 121 -12.46 5.63 1.48
N ARG A 122 -11.74 5.99 2.54
CA ARG A 122 -10.41 6.60 2.43
C ARG A 122 -9.39 5.63 1.82
N LEU A 123 -9.43 4.36 2.18
CA LEU A 123 -8.60 3.34 1.54
C LEU A 123 -8.85 3.27 0.02
N ALA A 124 -10.12 3.28 -0.40
CA ALA A 124 -10.48 3.27 -1.82
C ALA A 124 -9.97 4.51 -2.55
N GLU A 125 -10.07 5.70 -1.92
CA GLU A 125 -9.50 6.94 -2.47
C GLU A 125 -7.99 6.85 -2.68
N ILE A 126 -7.24 6.39 -1.67
CA ILE A 126 -5.78 6.24 -1.74
C ILE A 126 -5.39 5.25 -2.85
N LEU A 127 -6.07 4.09 -2.92
CA LEU A 127 -5.82 3.08 -3.94
C LEU A 127 -6.14 3.61 -5.35
N ALA A 128 -7.30 4.25 -5.54
CA ALA A 128 -7.66 4.85 -6.83
C ALA A 128 -6.66 5.91 -7.26
N LYS A 129 -6.23 6.76 -6.33
CA LYS A 129 -5.24 7.82 -6.59
C LYS A 129 -3.90 7.26 -7.08
N THR A 130 -3.48 6.07 -6.65
CA THR A 130 -2.24 5.45 -7.18
C THR A 130 -2.33 5.19 -8.68
N VAL A 131 -3.48 4.71 -9.15
CA VAL A 131 -3.69 4.41 -10.57
C VAL A 131 -3.74 5.69 -11.38
N GLU A 132 -4.45 6.71 -10.88
CA GLU A 132 -4.53 8.03 -11.52
C GLU A 132 -3.15 8.68 -11.65
N LEU A 133 -2.38 8.72 -10.56
CA LEU A 133 -1.03 9.29 -10.55
C LEU A 133 -0.06 8.52 -11.44
N SER A 134 -0.28 7.22 -11.65
CA SER A 134 0.53 6.40 -12.57
C SER A 134 0.20 6.63 -14.05
N ALA A 135 -0.98 7.17 -14.36
CA ALA A 135 -1.42 7.44 -15.73
C ALA A 135 -1.03 8.85 -16.20
N ALA A 136 -0.78 9.78 -15.28
CA ALA A 136 -0.44 11.17 -15.57
C ALA A 136 0.99 11.37 -16.14
N ASP A 137 1.81 10.33 -16.18
CA ASP A 137 3.16 10.36 -16.77
C ASP A 137 3.23 9.76 -18.18
N GLY A 138 2.07 9.47 -18.79
CA GLY A 138 1.93 8.87 -20.13
C GLY A 138 1.54 9.87 -21.21
#